data_AF-A0A815U7Z2-F1
#
_entry.id   AF-A0A815U7Z2-F1
#
_cell.length_a   1.000
_cell.length_b   1.000
_cell.length_c   1.000
_cell.angle_alpha   90.00
_cell.angle_beta   90.00
_cell.angle_gamma   90.00
#
_symmetry.space_group_name_H-M   'P 1'
#
loop_
_entity.id
_entity.type
_entity.pdbx_description
1 polymer ?
#
loop_
_entity_poly.entity_id
_entity_poly.type
_entity_poly.pdbx_seq_one_letter_code
_entity_poly.pdbx_strand_id
1 'polypeptide(L)'
;SQQIDDQLAPPAFLTTMPPADISTRPTAIIAQADPTRSISTYLLSNSSTKKVNNKIIDDFQINSILKSNQQSTTSFLKQTSSSAFQPIHSIQNLSSNIINRQKKIKSQPILIDIPKHKALERGQKLTKVHISHPQSPSIVNLMLHEDFNRACCLLHTMSIHPELQTDYIPSHPFKPAINKICACFHEGRWFRCRILQISEDLSTATVIYLDWGMVIPVQITPTYIRRLPNEFYMESICSIMCHLDGVSNSNDLIPSSIIAQCINLLSENEYDVIVNDYHSVTGGKIILSYNGQIINDQIQKLIIPYV
;
A
#
# COMPACT_ATOMS: atom_id res chain seq x y z
N SER A 1 46.76 33.98 -54.16
CA SER A 1 46.10 34.70 -53.05
C SER A 1 44.61 34.39 -53.10
N GLN A 2 44.11 33.71 -52.07
CA GLN A 2 42.68 33.51 -51.75
C GLN A 2 42.03 34.91 -51.51
N GLN A 3 40.72 35.14 -51.48
CA GLN A 3 39.56 34.30 -51.19
C GLN A 3 38.30 35.08 -51.59
N ILE A 4 37.22 34.36 -51.90
CA ILE A 4 35.84 34.87 -52.07
C ILE A 4 35.20 34.96 -50.68
N ASP A 5 34.37 35.98 -50.43
CA ASP A 5 33.41 35.93 -49.32
C ASP A 5 32.07 36.59 -49.66
N ASP A 6 31.04 35.95 -49.12
CA ASP A 6 29.60 36.12 -49.33
C ASP A 6 28.95 36.97 -48.21
N GLN A 7 27.91 37.70 -48.62
CA GLN A 7 26.60 37.91 -47.97
C GLN A 7 26.37 38.44 -46.52
N LEU A 8 25.48 39.45 -46.49
CA LEU A 8 24.24 39.63 -45.69
C LEU A 8 24.28 40.14 -44.23
N ALA A 9 23.58 41.27 -43.98
CA ALA A 9 22.37 41.37 -43.14
C ALA A 9 21.79 42.82 -43.11
N PRO A 10 20.46 43.02 -42.90
CA PRO A 10 19.82 44.34 -42.74
C PRO A 10 19.48 44.68 -41.25
N PRO A 11 19.09 45.93 -40.91
CA PRO A 11 18.87 46.32 -39.51
C PRO A 11 17.43 46.69 -39.10
N ALA A 12 17.22 46.53 -37.77
CA ALA A 12 16.48 47.36 -36.82
C ALA A 12 14.94 47.25 -36.67
N PHE A 13 14.51 46.97 -35.42
CA PHE A 13 13.26 47.41 -34.82
C PHE A 13 13.49 47.87 -33.36
N LEU A 14 12.76 48.92 -32.97
CA LEU A 14 12.86 49.70 -31.72
C LEU A 14 11.84 49.26 -30.65
N THR A 15 12.35 49.12 -29.42
CA THR A 15 11.84 49.52 -28.08
C THR A 15 10.33 49.65 -27.79
N THR A 16 9.86 49.02 -26.71
CA THR A 16 9.53 49.66 -25.39
C THR A 16 8.88 48.65 -24.42
N MET A 17 9.27 48.69 -23.14
CA MET A 17 8.64 47.98 -22.01
C MET A 17 7.91 48.97 -21.07
N PRO A 18 6.93 48.49 -20.28
CA PRO A 18 6.66 49.03 -18.95
C PRO A 18 6.67 47.93 -17.85
N PRO A 19 6.60 48.30 -16.55
CA PRO A 19 7.43 47.71 -15.49
C PRO A 19 6.75 46.61 -14.66
N ALA A 20 7.62 45.95 -13.89
CA ALA A 20 7.36 44.89 -12.93
C ALA A 20 6.48 45.32 -11.75
N ASP A 21 5.53 44.45 -11.38
CA ASP A 21 4.92 44.44 -10.06
C ASP A 21 5.31 43.16 -9.32
N ILE A 22 5.86 43.36 -8.13
CA ILE A 22 6.44 42.35 -7.25
C ILE A 22 5.31 41.73 -6.44
N SER A 23 5.04 40.44 -6.66
CA SER A 23 4.23 39.62 -5.75
C SER A 23 5.04 38.42 -5.31
N THR A 24 5.56 38.50 -4.09
CA THR A 24 6.29 37.45 -3.40
C THR A 24 5.32 36.35 -2.96
N ARG A 25 5.34 35.21 -3.66
CA ARG A 25 4.74 33.96 -3.19
C ARG A 25 5.84 32.90 -3.11
N PRO A 26 6.02 32.19 -1.98
CA PRO A 26 7.04 31.16 -1.88
C PRO A 26 6.60 29.94 -2.69
N THR A 27 7.26 29.72 -3.82
CA THR A 27 7.17 28.46 -4.57
C THR A 27 7.84 27.38 -3.75
N ALA A 28 7.04 26.47 -3.20
CA ALA A 28 7.55 25.21 -2.68
C ALA A 28 8.21 24.46 -3.86
N ILE A 29 9.54 24.36 -3.81
CA ILE A 29 10.33 23.55 -4.73
C ILE A 29 10.02 22.09 -4.37
N ILE A 30 9.04 21.51 -5.05
CA ILE A 30 8.92 20.05 -5.14
C ILE A 30 10.04 19.62 -6.07
N ALA A 31 11.13 19.13 -5.49
CA ALA A 31 12.18 18.49 -6.26
C ALA A 31 11.59 17.27 -6.98
N GLN A 32 11.41 17.39 -8.30
CA GLN A 32 11.26 16.23 -9.18
C GLN A 32 12.61 15.51 -9.23
N ALA A 33 12.87 14.68 -8.23
CA ALA A 33 13.83 13.60 -8.35
C ALA A 33 13.03 12.35 -8.67
N ASP A 34 13.21 11.81 -9.87
CA ASP A 34 12.65 10.52 -10.27
C ASP A 34 13.74 9.44 -10.28
N PRO A 35 14.12 8.88 -9.11
CA PRO A 35 14.86 7.62 -9.04
C PRO A 35 13.94 6.46 -8.64
N THR A 36 12.61 6.62 -8.64
CA THR A 36 11.72 5.54 -8.22
C THR A 36 11.63 4.47 -9.30
N ARG A 37 12.38 3.37 -9.11
CA ARG A 37 12.24 2.14 -9.89
C ARG A 37 10.79 1.66 -9.76
N SER A 38 10.10 1.52 -10.89
CA SER A 38 8.72 1.03 -10.90
C SER A 38 8.62 -0.34 -10.22
N ILE A 39 7.53 -0.60 -9.48
CA ILE A 39 7.25 -1.95 -8.92
C ILE A 39 7.25 -2.98 -10.05
N SER A 40 6.77 -2.57 -11.23
CA SER A 40 6.82 -3.38 -12.44
C SER A 40 8.26 -3.81 -12.79
N THR A 41 9.24 -2.90 -12.75
CA THR A 41 10.66 -3.25 -12.96
C THR A 41 11.19 -4.19 -11.88
N TYR A 42 10.82 -3.98 -10.61
CA TYR A 42 11.25 -4.83 -9.49
C TYR A 42 10.71 -6.27 -9.61
N LEU A 43 9.43 -6.40 -9.98
CA LEU A 43 8.81 -7.71 -10.23
C LEU A 43 9.42 -8.40 -11.46
N LEU A 44 9.72 -7.65 -12.52
CA LEU A 44 10.34 -8.18 -13.74
C LEU A 44 11.78 -8.65 -13.49
N SER A 45 12.59 -7.90 -12.74
CA SER A 45 13.97 -8.28 -12.41
C SER A 45 14.03 -9.57 -11.59
N ASN A 46 13.09 -9.74 -10.64
CA ASN A 46 13.02 -10.94 -9.80
C ASN A 46 12.42 -12.16 -10.53
N SER A 47 11.65 -11.95 -11.61
CA SER A 47 11.17 -13.04 -12.47
C SER A 47 12.27 -13.62 -13.38
N SER A 48 13.34 -12.84 -13.65
CA SER A 48 14.36 -13.19 -14.65
C SER A 48 15.53 -14.03 -14.10
N THR A 49 15.70 -14.15 -12.78
CA THR A 49 16.82 -14.88 -12.16
C THR A 49 16.52 -16.33 -11.80
N LYS A 50 15.36 -16.87 -12.16
CA LYS A 50 15.00 -18.27 -11.90
C LYS A 50 14.21 -18.86 -13.07
N LYS A 51 14.90 -19.64 -13.93
CA LYS A 51 14.28 -20.79 -14.60
C LYS A 51 13.89 -21.80 -13.50
N VAL A 52 12.85 -21.47 -12.73
CA VAL A 52 12.22 -22.40 -11.81
C VAL A 52 11.00 -22.94 -12.53
N ASN A 53 11.01 -24.26 -12.71
CA ASN A 53 9.94 -25.05 -13.29
C ASN A 53 8.57 -24.59 -12.78
N ASN A 54 7.60 -24.49 -13.70
CA ASN A 54 6.17 -24.24 -13.50
C ASN A 54 5.52 -25.31 -12.59
N LYS A 55 5.88 -25.36 -11.31
CA LYS A 55 5.33 -26.32 -10.34
C LYS A 55 4.92 -25.70 -9.00
N ILE A 56 5.08 -24.39 -8.82
CA ILE A 56 4.77 -23.70 -7.55
C ILE A 56 3.36 -23.07 -7.55
N ILE A 57 2.68 -22.99 -8.71
CA ILE A 57 1.32 -22.42 -8.80
C ILE A 57 0.22 -23.45 -8.49
N ASP A 58 0.53 -24.76 -8.46
CA ASP A 58 -0.47 -25.82 -8.27
C ASP A 58 -0.68 -26.30 -6.82
N ASP A 59 0.17 -25.91 -5.86
CA ASP A 59 0.15 -26.49 -4.50
C ASP A 59 -0.56 -25.65 -3.42
N PHE A 60 -1.11 -24.47 -3.76
CA PHE A 60 -2.07 -23.80 -2.85
C PHE A 60 -3.49 -24.30 -3.14
N GLN A 61 -3.85 -25.39 -2.47
CA GLN A 61 -5.22 -25.92 -2.46
C GLN A 61 -6.22 -24.83 -2.05
N ILE A 62 -6.98 -24.36 -3.04
CA ILE A 62 -8.25 -23.68 -2.84
C ILE A 62 -9.24 -24.73 -2.31
N ASN A 63 -9.30 -24.88 -0.98
CA ASN A 63 -10.33 -25.64 -0.28
C ASN A 63 -10.84 -24.87 0.93
N SER A 64 -11.57 -23.78 0.67
CA SER A 64 -12.64 -23.20 1.49
C SER A 64 -13.16 -22.02 0.66
N ILE A 65 -14.43 -21.83 0.28
CA ILE A 65 -15.70 -21.98 0.96
C ILE A 65 -16.74 -22.12 -0.17
N LEU A 66 -17.40 -23.28 -0.31
CA LEU A 66 -18.69 -23.45 -1.02
C LEU A 66 -19.17 -24.90 -0.82
N LYS A 67 -19.71 -25.20 0.36
CA LYS A 67 -20.61 -26.36 0.62
C LYS A 67 -21.70 -25.86 1.56
N SER A 68 -22.85 -25.46 0.99
CA SER A 68 -24.04 -26.29 0.81
C SER A 68 -24.73 -26.64 2.14
N ASN A 69 -25.68 -25.79 2.55
CA ASN A 69 -26.71 -26.16 3.51
C ASN A 69 -28.01 -26.44 2.73
N GLN A 70 -28.15 -27.67 2.27
CA GLN A 70 -29.44 -28.30 1.98
C GLN A 70 -29.36 -29.71 2.55
N GLN A 71 -30.00 -29.94 3.69
CA GLN A 71 -30.31 -31.28 4.18
C GLN A 71 -31.81 -31.49 4.05
N SER A 72 -32.16 -32.39 3.14
CA SER A 72 -33.47 -33.01 3.01
C SER A 72 -33.67 -34.01 4.14
N THR A 73 -34.76 -33.84 4.89
CA THR A 73 -35.27 -34.84 5.82
C THR A 73 -36.27 -35.75 5.11
N THR A 74 -35.99 -37.04 5.08
CA THR A 74 -36.96 -38.15 4.94
C THR A 74 -36.54 -39.15 6.02
N SER A 75 -37.38 -39.65 6.92
CA SER A 75 -38.62 -40.37 6.66
C SER A 75 -39.27 -40.87 7.98
N PHE A 76 -40.55 -41.23 7.87
CA PHE A 76 -41.38 -42.09 8.75
C PHE A 76 -41.93 -41.54 10.08
N LEU A 77 -43.26 -41.31 10.10
CA LEU A 77 -44.16 -42.05 10.99
C LEU A 77 -45.62 -42.01 10.50
N LYS A 78 -46.23 -43.20 10.50
CA LYS A 78 -47.61 -43.51 10.13
C LYS A 78 -48.61 -43.03 11.20
N GLN A 79 -49.82 -42.77 10.73
CA GLN A 79 -51.07 -42.56 11.46
C GLN A 79 -51.34 -43.63 12.54
N THR A 80 -51.98 -43.23 13.65
CA THR A 80 -53.20 -43.88 14.17
C THR A 80 -53.89 -43.03 15.27
N SER A 81 -55.17 -42.74 15.03
CA SER A 81 -56.35 -42.69 15.92
C SER A 81 -56.34 -42.08 17.35
N SER A 82 -57.25 -41.11 17.49
CA SER A 82 -58.36 -41.03 18.48
C SER A 82 -58.16 -40.51 19.91
N SER A 83 -58.95 -39.46 20.18
CA SER A 83 -59.69 -39.12 21.41
C SER A 83 -58.96 -38.89 22.74
N ALA A 84 -58.95 -37.62 23.19
CA ALA A 84 -59.62 -37.20 24.43
C ALA A 84 -59.53 -35.68 24.59
N PHE A 85 -60.68 -35.01 24.58
CA PHE A 85 -60.86 -33.64 25.04
C PHE A 85 -61.07 -33.66 26.57
N GLN A 86 -60.31 -32.86 27.31
CA GLN A 86 -60.82 -32.09 28.46
C GLN A 86 -59.95 -30.82 28.69
N PRO A 87 -60.54 -29.75 29.26
CA PRO A 87 -60.05 -28.39 29.16
C PRO A 87 -59.23 -27.95 30.38
N ILE A 88 -58.28 -27.02 30.18
CA ILE A 88 -57.73 -26.22 31.27
C ILE A 88 -58.03 -24.74 31.00
N HIS A 89 -58.80 -24.18 31.92
CA HIS A 89 -59.11 -22.77 32.08
C HIS A 89 -57.86 -21.93 32.39
N SER A 90 -57.91 -20.66 31.93
CA SER A 90 -57.21 -19.48 32.48
C SER A 90 -55.67 -19.51 32.38
N ILE A 91 -55.02 -18.54 31.75
CA ILE A 91 -54.92 -17.15 32.21
C ILE A 91 -54.90 -16.19 31.01
N GLN A 92 -55.83 -15.25 31.03
CA GLN A 92 -55.78 -14.02 30.26
C GLN A 92 -54.89 -12.99 30.99
N ASN A 93 -54.22 -12.17 30.19
CA ASN A 93 -53.78 -10.81 30.50
C ASN A 93 -52.64 -10.63 31.50
N LEU A 94 -51.42 -10.50 30.96
CA LEU A 94 -50.54 -9.42 31.41
C LEU A 94 -49.73 -8.83 30.24
N SER A 95 -50.17 -7.64 29.84
CA SER A 95 -49.36 -6.46 29.53
C SER A 95 -48.55 -6.42 28.22
N SER A 96 -49.20 -5.80 27.24
CA SER A 96 -48.73 -5.19 25.99
C SER A 96 -47.69 -4.04 26.16
N ASN A 97 -46.63 -4.24 26.94
CA ASN A 97 -45.59 -3.21 27.15
C ASN A 97 -44.18 -3.57 26.63
N ILE A 98 -44.05 -4.54 25.72
CA ILE A 98 -42.75 -4.95 25.12
C ILE A 98 -42.63 -4.49 23.65
N ILE A 99 -43.50 -3.61 23.16
CA ILE A 99 -43.40 -3.03 21.81
C ILE A 99 -43.37 -1.51 21.96
N ASN A 100 -42.17 -0.95 22.16
CA ASN A 100 -41.74 0.40 21.76
C ASN A 100 -40.46 0.87 22.48
N ARG A 101 -39.41 0.05 22.45
CA ARG A 101 -38.03 0.52 22.67
C ARG A 101 -37.10 0.02 21.57
N GLN A 102 -37.44 0.31 20.32
CA GLN A 102 -36.40 0.47 19.30
C GLN A 102 -35.67 1.78 19.58
N LYS A 103 -34.79 1.77 20.59
CA LYS A 103 -33.69 2.73 20.64
C LYS A 103 -32.93 2.51 19.34
N LYS A 104 -33.02 3.49 18.44
CA LYS A 104 -32.18 3.64 17.25
C LYS A 104 -30.74 3.74 17.75
N ILE A 105 -30.12 2.59 17.99
CA ILE A 105 -28.68 2.47 18.21
C ILE A 105 -28.09 2.92 16.88
N LYS A 106 -27.70 4.20 16.80
CA LYS A 106 -26.77 4.68 15.79
C LYS A 106 -25.47 3.95 16.07
N SER A 107 -25.34 2.72 15.57
CA SER A 107 -24.05 2.04 15.56
C SER A 107 -23.13 2.96 14.78
N GLN A 108 -22.10 3.49 15.46
CA GLN A 108 -21.03 4.14 14.75
C GLN A 108 -20.49 3.10 13.75
N PRO A 109 -20.30 3.46 12.47
CA PRO A 109 -19.73 2.54 11.51
C PRO A 109 -18.39 2.07 12.05
N ILE A 110 -18.26 0.76 12.28
CA ILE A 110 -16.99 0.15 12.69
C ILE A 110 -15.99 0.49 11.58
N LEU A 111 -14.98 1.28 11.90
CA LEU A 111 -13.89 1.56 10.98
C LEU A 111 -13.09 0.26 10.83
N ILE A 112 -13.34 -0.45 9.74
CA ILE A 112 -12.58 -1.66 9.40
C ILE A 112 -11.19 -1.18 8.96
N ASP A 113 -10.18 -1.52 9.76
CA ASP A 113 -8.77 -1.30 9.43
C ASP A 113 -8.13 -2.61 8.97
N ILE A 114 -7.07 -2.51 8.18
CA ILE A 114 -6.29 -3.69 7.76
C ILE A 114 -5.40 -4.13 8.94
N PRO A 115 -5.32 -5.45 9.25
CA PRO A 115 -4.41 -5.93 10.28
C PRO A 115 -2.97 -5.50 10.02
N LYS A 116 -2.30 -5.01 11.05
CA LYS A 116 -0.87 -4.67 10.94
C LYS A 116 -0.03 -5.96 10.91
N HIS A 117 1.17 -5.87 10.36
CA HIS A 117 2.15 -6.94 10.47
C HIS A 117 2.50 -7.17 11.96
N LYS A 118 2.94 -8.40 12.31
CA LYS A 118 3.46 -8.68 13.65
C LYS A 118 4.58 -7.69 13.99
N ALA A 119 4.54 -7.14 15.21
CA ALA A 119 5.59 -6.26 15.69
C ALA A 119 6.95 -6.99 15.69
N LEU A 120 8.00 -6.25 15.32
CA LEU A 120 9.37 -6.73 15.39
C LEU A 120 9.86 -6.72 16.84
N GLU A 121 10.59 -7.75 17.23
CA GLU A 121 11.10 -7.91 18.59
C GLU A 121 12.59 -7.57 18.64
N ARG A 122 13.04 -6.94 19.74
CA ARG A 122 14.46 -6.60 19.91
C ARG A 122 15.31 -7.87 19.92
N GLY A 123 16.41 -7.86 19.16
CA GLY A 123 17.30 -9.00 18.97
C GLY A 123 16.78 -10.04 17.96
N GLN A 124 15.58 -9.85 17.40
CA GLN A 124 15.05 -10.72 16.35
C GLN A 124 15.99 -10.72 15.14
N LYS A 125 16.28 -11.92 14.65
CA LYS A 125 17.05 -12.14 13.44
C LYS A 125 16.13 -12.62 12.33
N LEU A 126 16.17 -11.94 11.20
CA LEU A 126 15.41 -12.27 10.00
C LEU A 126 16.40 -12.55 8.88
N THR A 127 16.11 -13.53 8.04
CA THR A 127 16.94 -13.87 6.88
C THR A 127 16.10 -13.76 5.61
N LYS A 128 16.75 -13.52 4.48
CA LYS A 128 16.10 -13.37 3.17
C LYS A 128 15.03 -12.27 3.16
N VAL A 129 15.35 -11.13 3.76
CA VAL A 129 14.46 -9.97 3.79
C VAL A 129 14.67 -9.14 2.53
N HIS A 130 13.56 -8.71 1.94
CA HIS A 130 13.54 -7.83 0.77
C HIS A 130 13.31 -6.39 1.20
N ILE A 131 14.01 -5.45 0.58
CA ILE A 131 13.71 -4.02 0.71
C ILE A 131 12.83 -3.61 -0.46
N SER A 132 11.54 -3.33 -0.19
CA SER A 132 10.55 -3.08 -1.24
C SER A 132 10.70 -1.69 -1.87
N HIS A 133 10.92 -0.68 -1.03
CA HIS A 133 10.97 0.71 -1.44
C HIS A 133 11.74 1.56 -0.42
N PRO A 134 13.03 1.84 -0.67
CA PRO A 134 13.80 2.76 0.17
C PRO A 134 13.36 4.21 -0.14
N GLN A 135 12.74 4.87 0.84
CA GLN A 135 12.28 6.26 0.69
C GLN A 135 13.40 7.27 0.93
N SER A 136 14.37 6.88 1.74
CA SER A 136 15.55 7.68 2.09
C SER A 136 16.69 6.76 2.51
N PRO A 137 17.92 7.28 2.70
CA PRO A 137 19.03 6.49 3.22
C PRO A 137 18.76 5.84 4.58
N SER A 138 17.94 6.44 5.45
CA SER A 138 17.66 5.94 6.80
C SER A 138 16.34 5.20 6.93
N ILE A 139 15.35 5.43 6.08
CA ILE A 139 14.02 4.83 6.17
C ILE A 139 13.79 3.85 5.02
N VAL A 140 13.56 2.59 5.38
CA VAL A 140 13.33 1.48 4.45
C VAL A 140 12.04 0.75 4.78
N ASN A 141 11.50 0.04 3.79
CA ASN A 141 10.39 -0.88 3.98
C ASN A 141 10.89 -2.31 3.81
N LEU A 142 10.78 -3.09 4.87
CA LEU A 142 11.12 -4.52 4.90
C LEU A 142 9.91 -5.34 4.45
N MET A 143 10.17 -6.40 3.70
CA MET A 143 9.23 -7.49 3.47
C MET A 143 9.96 -8.80 3.73
N LEU A 144 9.36 -9.67 4.55
CA LEU A 144 9.83 -11.04 4.64
C LEU A 144 9.62 -11.74 3.30
N HIS A 145 10.41 -12.77 3.00
CA HIS A 145 10.26 -13.53 1.75
C HIS A 145 8.83 -14.07 1.57
N GLU A 146 8.20 -14.53 2.65
CA GLU A 146 6.80 -15.00 2.64
C GLU A 146 5.81 -13.87 2.36
N ASP A 147 6.04 -12.69 2.93
CA ASP A 147 5.20 -11.51 2.71
C ASP A 147 5.35 -10.96 1.30
N PHE A 148 6.54 -11.05 0.70
CA PHE A 148 6.74 -10.69 -0.70
C PHE A 148 5.88 -11.56 -1.62
N ASN A 149 5.88 -12.88 -1.39
CA ASN A 149 5.04 -13.80 -2.15
C ASN A 149 3.55 -13.50 -1.94
N ARG A 150 3.14 -13.22 -0.69
CA ARG A 150 1.77 -12.85 -0.35
C ARG A 150 1.34 -11.53 -1.00
N ALA A 151 2.20 -10.52 -1.01
CA ALA A 151 1.96 -9.26 -1.71
C ALA A 151 1.79 -9.49 -3.23
N CYS A 152 2.59 -10.37 -3.82
CA CYS A 152 2.43 -10.75 -5.24
C CYS A 152 1.10 -11.46 -5.50
N CYS A 153 0.69 -12.39 -4.64
CA CYS A 153 -0.62 -13.05 -4.72
C CYS A 153 -1.77 -12.04 -4.60
N LEU A 154 -1.69 -11.10 -3.64
CA LEU A 154 -2.66 -10.02 -3.47
C LEU A 154 -2.81 -9.18 -4.74
N LEU A 155 -1.68 -8.76 -5.35
CA LEU A 155 -1.72 -8.01 -6.62
C LEU A 155 -2.43 -8.80 -7.72
N HIS A 156 -2.16 -10.10 -7.84
CA HIS A 156 -2.81 -10.95 -8.82
C HIS A 156 -4.32 -11.05 -8.54
N THR A 157 -4.72 -11.39 -7.31
CA THR A 157 -6.13 -11.52 -6.93
C THR A 157 -6.89 -10.20 -7.10
N MET A 158 -6.30 -9.05 -6.77
CA MET A 158 -6.91 -7.74 -7.02
C MET A 158 -7.07 -7.45 -8.52
N SER A 159 -6.11 -7.87 -9.36
CA SER A 159 -6.16 -7.65 -10.81
C SER A 159 -7.30 -8.40 -11.52
N ILE A 160 -7.72 -9.55 -10.98
CA ILE A 160 -8.83 -10.35 -11.53
C ILE A 160 -10.16 -10.11 -10.80
N HIS A 161 -10.18 -9.24 -9.79
CA HIS A 161 -11.38 -8.98 -9.00
C HIS A 161 -12.44 -8.21 -9.84
N PRO A 162 -13.71 -8.64 -9.88
CA PRO A 162 -14.74 -8.02 -10.73
C PRO A 162 -14.94 -6.52 -10.48
N GLU A 163 -14.98 -6.09 -9.21
CA GLU A 163 -15.16 -4.66 -8.86
C GLU A 163 -13.93 -3.78 -9.15
N LEU A 164 -12.79 -4.40 -9.48
CA LEU A 164 -11.55 -3.71 -9.83
C LEU A 164 -11.27 -3.79 -11.34
N GLN A 165 -12.12 -4.44 -12.15
CA GLN A 165 -11.94 -4.40 -13.60
C GLN A 165 -12.09 -2.98 -14.15
N THR A 166 -11.36 -2.64 -15.20
CA THR A 166 -11.31 -1.26 -15.74
C THR A 166 -12.65 -0.79 -16.30
N ASP A 167 -13.47 -1.72 -16.79
CA ASP A 167 -14.83 -1.51 -17.31
C ASP A 167 -15.91 -1.47 -16.22
N TYR A 168 -15.58 -1.84 -14.98
CA TYR A 168 -16.52 -1.79 -13.87
C TYR A 168 -16.85 -0.35 -13.48
N ILE A 169 -18.15 -0.04 -13.44
CA ILE A 169 -18.69 1.26 -13.03
C ILE A 169 -19.24 1.14 -11.61
N PRO A 170 -18.61 1.77 -10.60
CA PRO A 170 -19.08 1.69 -9.22
C PRO A 170 -20.41 2.41 -9.05
N SER A 171 -21.41 1.71 -8.50
CA SER A 171 -22.73 2.28 -8.19
C SER A 171 -22.67 3.44 -7.19
N HIS A 172 -21.66 3.42 -6.32
CA HIS A 172 -21.40 4.44 -5.32
C HIS A 172 -19.93 4.86 -5.42
N PRO A 173 -19.64 6.07 -5.93
CA PRO A 173 -18.27 6.56 -6.00
C PRO A 173 -17.60 6.54 -4.62
N PHE A 174 -16.36 6.08 -4.59
CA PHE A 174 -15.57 6.13 -3.37
C PHE A 174 -15.36 7.59 -2.96
N LYS A 175 -15.73 7.91 -1.72
CA LYS A 175 -15.46 9.23 -1.11
C LYS A 175 -14.09 9.20 -0.41
N PRO A 176 -13.06 9.85 -0.95
CA PRO A 176 -11.75 9.90 -0.33
C PRO A 176 -11.79 10.66 0.99
N ALA A 177 -10.96 10.22 1.93
CA ALA A 177 -10.71 10.91 3.20
C ALA A 177 -9.32 10.51 3.71
N ILE A 178 -8.66 11.41 4.43
CA ILE A 178 -7.37 11.12 5.09
C ILE A 178 -7.53 9.89 5.99
N ASN A 179 -6.50 9.03 6.00
CA ASN A 179 -6.42 7.73 6.66
C ASN A 179 -7.39 6.64 6.16
N LYS A 180 -8.22 6.92 5.15
CA LYS A 180 -9.13 5.92 4.59
C LYS A 180 -8.40 4.93 3.69
N ILE A 181 -8.75 3.66 3.85
CA ILE A 181 -8.25 2.58 3.01
C ILE A 181 -9.05 2.52 1.70
N CYS A 182 -8.33 2.29 0.60
CA CYS A 182 -8.87 2.21 -0.75
C CYS A 182 -8.05 1.24 -1.62
N ALA A 183 -8.57 0.93 -2.80
CA ALA A 183 -7.79 0.34 -3.88
C ALA A 183 -7.31 1.48 -4.79
N CYS A 184 -6.03 1.51 -5.16
CA CYS A 184 -5.50 2.45 -6.14
C CYS A 184 -4.97 1.73 -7.38
N PHE A 185 -5.25 2.28 -8.56
CA PHE A 185 -4.72 1.80 -9.82
C PHE A 185 -3.48 2.60 -10.22
N HIS A 186 -2.40 1.91 -10.51
CA HIS A 186 -1.13 2.51 -10.94
C HIS A 186 -0.35 1.47 -11.75
N GLU A 187 0.32 1.89 -12.82
CA GLU A 187 1.12 1.00 -13.68
C GLU A 187 0.38 -0.29 -14.10
N GLY A 188 -0.92 -0.20 -14.39
CA GLY A 188 -1.71 -1.34 -14.83
C GLY A 188 -2.15 -2.31 -13.73
N ARG A 189 -1.93 -1.98 -12.45
CA ARG A 189 -2.22 -2.87 -11.31
C ARG A 189 -2.99 -2.15 -10.20
N TRP A 190 -3.75 -2.92 -9.44
CA TRP A 190 -4.44 -2.44 -8.24
C TRP A 190 -3.65 -2.76 -6.98
N PHE A 191 -3.55 -1.79 -6.08
CA PHE A 191 -2.84 -1.87 -4.81
C PHE A 191 -3.79 -1.55 -3.65
N ARG A 192 -3.56 -2.16 -2.48
CA ARG A 192 -4.19 -1.72 -1.23
C ARG A 192 -3.47 -0.47 -0.73
N CYS A 193 -4.23 0.59 -0.51
CA CYS A 193 -3.68 1.89 -0.23
C CYS A 193 -4.33 2.56 0.96
N ARG A 194 -3.59 3.46 1.61
CA ARG A 194 -4.14 4.43 2.58
C ARG A 194 -3.87 5.84 2.09
N ILE A 195 -4.90 6.67 2.13
CA ILE A 195 -4.79 8.10 1.82
C ILE A 195 -4.04 8.79 2.97
N LEU A 196 -2.91 9.42 2.66
CA LEU A 196 -2.13 10.20 3.61
C LEU A 196 -2.55 11.67 3.59
N GLN A 197 -2.74 12.22 2.39
CA GLN A 197 -3.08 13.63 2.17
C GLN A 197 -4.02 13.76 0.97
N ILE A 198 -4.77 14.85 0.92
CA ILE A 198 -5.65 15.22 -0.19
C ILE A 198 -5.32 16.67 -0.54
N SER A 199 -5.20 16.98 -1.84
CA SER A 199 -4.96 18.35 -2.29
C SER A 199 -6.14 19.27 -1.98
N GLU A 200 -5.89 20.58 -1.84
CA GLU A 200 -6.92 21.56 -1.49
C GLU A 200 -8.08 21.60 -2.50
N ASP A 201 -7.79 21.36 -3.78
CA ASP A 201 -8.76 21.29 -4.87
C ASP A 201 -9.48 19.93 -4.98
N LEU A 202 -9.16 18.98 -4.10
CA LEU A 202 -9.70 17.62 -4.06
C LEU A 202 -9.49 16.80 -5.35
N SER A 203 -8.54 17.21 -6.21
CA SER A 203 -8.24 16.53 -7.48
C SER A 203 -7.24 15.38 -7.33
N THR A 204 -6.37 15.45 -6.32
CA THR A 204 -5.30 14.47 -6.08
C THR A 204 -5.22 14.05 -4.62
N ALA A 205 -4.72 12.84 -4.40
CA ALA A 205 -4.37 12.32 -3.09
C ALA A 205 -2.94 11.80 -3.09
N THR A 206 -2.23 11.99 -1.99
CA THR A 206 -1.01 11.24 -1.69
C THR A 206 -1.41 9.97 -0.97
N VAL A 207 -1.03 8.81 -1.48
CA VAL A 207 -1.34 7.50 -0.91
C VAL A 207 -0.07 6.71 -0.60
N ILE A 208 -0.14 5.82 0.39
CA ILE A 208 0.87 4.78 0.62
C ILE A 208 0.33 3.42 0.22
N TYR A 209 1.14 2.63 -0.50
CA TYR A 209 0.87 1.23 -0.78
C TYR A 209 1.13 0.41 0.47
N LEU A 210 0.08 -0.13 1.06
CA LEU A 210 0.14 -0.78 2.37
C LEU A 210 1.03 -2.02 2.37
N ASP A 211 1.20 -2.67 1.22
CA ASP A 211 1.98 -3.90 1.09
C ASP A 211 3.40 -3.68 0.58
N TRP A 212 3.73 -2.46 0.16
CA TRP A 212 5.01 -2.13 -0.47
C TRP A 212 5.72 -0.93 0.17
N GLY A 213 5.01 -0.13 0.98
CA GLY A 213 5.54 1.06 1.63
C GLY A 213 5.89 2.23 0.70
N MET A 214 5.48 2.14 -0.57
CA MET A 214 5.71 3.19 -1.57
C MET A 214 4.66 4.29 -1.43
N VAL A 215 5.11 5.56 -1.44
CA VAL A 215 4.22 6.74 -1.36
C VAL A 215 4.16 7.39 -2.74
N ILE A 216 2.95 7.59 -3.25
CA ILE A 216 2.76 8.22 -4.56
C ILE A 216 1.59 9.20 -4.58
N PRO A 217 1.62 10.19 -5.49
CA PRO A 217 0.44 10.96 -5.85
C PRO A 217 -0.47 10.15 -6.80
N VAL A 218 -1.78 10.23 -6.59
CA VAL A 218 -2.81 9.62 -7.44
C VAL A 218 -3.95 10.60 -7.70
N GLN A 219 -4.57 10.50 -8.88
CA GLN A 219 -5.75 11.29 -9.22
C GLN A 219 -6.98 10.75 -8.49
N ILE A 220 -7.82 11.64 -7.96
CA ILE A 220 -9.08 11.29 -7.32
C ILE A 220 -10.15 11.12 -8.41
N THR A 221 -10.17 9.95 -9.03
CA THR A 221 -11.21 9.56 -9.99
C THR A 221 -11.58 8.09 -9.80
N PRO A 222 -12.78 7.65 -10.25
CA PRO A 222 -13.17 6.23 -10.21
C PRO A 222 -12.23 5.29 -11.00
N THR A 223 -11.45 5.84 -11.92
CA THR A 223 -10.43 5.11 -12.70
C THR A 223 -9.23 4.73 -11.83
N TYR A 224 -8.80 5.63 -10.93
CA TYR A 224 -7.56 5.48 -10.18
C TYR A 224 -7.77 5.13 -8.70
N ILE A 225 -8.93 5.45 -8.12
CA ILE A 225 -9.23 5.17 -6.72
C ILE A 225 -10.62 4.55 -6.62
N ARG A 226 -10.70 3.41 -5.93
CA ARG A 226 -11.95 2.70 -5.66
C ARG A 226 -12.04 2.30 -4.20
N ARG A 227 -13.26 1.94 -3.79
CA ARG A 227 -13.46 1.23 -2.53
C ARG A 227 -12.68 -0.08 -2.61
N LEU A 228 -11.97 -0.43 -1.53
CA LEU A 228 -11.35 -1.74 -1.41
C LEU A 228 -12.46 -2.79 -1.18
N PRO A 229 -12.52 -3.87 -1.98
CA PRO A 229 -13.43 -4.99 -1.70
C PRO A 229 -13.16 -5.61 -0.33
N ASN A 230 -14.21 -6.10 0.34
CA ASN A 230 -14.17 -6.44 1.77
C ASN A 230 -13.20 -7.60 2.08
N GLU A 231 -13.04 -8.55 1.15
CA GLU A 231 -12.13 -9.69 1.25
C GLU A 231 -10.67 -9.25 1.45
N PHE A 232 -10.26 -8.13 0.85
CA PHE A 232 -8.89 -7.63 0.94
C PHE A 232 -8.57 -6.92 2.26
N TYR A 233 -9.55 -6.76 3.16
CA TYR A 233 -9.30 -6.25 4.52
C TYR A 233 -8.80 -7.33 5.48
N MET A 234 -8.99 -8.61 5.17
CA MET A 234 -8.70 -9.70 6.11
C MET A 234 -7.21 -10.03 6.21
N GLU A 235 -6.45 -9.73 5.16
CA GLU A 235 -5.02 -10.00 5.12
C GLU A 235 -4.22 -8.89 5.78
N SER A 236 -3.19 -9.23 6.57
CA SER A 236 -2.31 -8.22 7.16
C SER A 236 -1.52 -7.45 6.11
N ILE A 237 -1.00 -6.27 6.44
CA ILE A 237 -0.02 -5.58 5.58
C ILE A 237 1.25 -6.44 5.40
N CYS A 238 1.86 -6.39 4.22
CA CYS A 238 3.05 -7.18 3.89
C CYS A 238 4.38 -6.44 4.11
N SER A 239 4.36 -5.10 4.20
CA SER A 239 5.56 -4.31 4.44
C SER A 239 5.62 -3.74 5.86
N ILE A 240 6.85 -3.65 6.38
CA ILE A 240 7.16 -3.07 7.69
C ILE A 240 8.14 -1.92 7.46
N MET A 241 7.72 -0.70 7.77
CA MET A 241 8.61 0.44 7.76
C MET A 241 9.68 0.28 8.86
N CYS A 242 10.92 0.63 8.60
CA CYS A 242 12.01 0.51 9.57
C CYS A 242 13.04 1.61 9.37
N HIS A 243 13.77 1.88 10.44
CA HIS A 243 14.89 2.82 10.44
C HIS A 243 16.21 2.06 10.44
N LEU A 244 17.15 2.43 9.57
CA LEU A 244 18.50 1.87 9.58
C LEU A 244 19.29 2.39 10.77
N ASP A 245 19.70 1.50 11.66
CA ASP A 245 20.50 1.86 12.82
C ASP A 245 21.83 2.52 12.41
N GLY A 246 22.23 3.54 13.16
CA GLY A 246 23.43 4.34 12.89
C GLY A 246 23.33 5.32 11.73
N VAL A 247 22.25 5.31 10.93
CA VAL A 247 22.08 6.20 9.76
C VAL A 247 21.26 7.44 10.14
N SER A 248 21.77 8.64 9.86
CA SER A 248 21.07 9.90 10.16
C SER A 248 19.82 10.10 9.29
N ASN A 249 18.79 10.73 9.86
CA ASN A 249 17.55 11.13 9.15
C ASN A 249 17.67 12.45 8.39
N SER A 250 18.79 13.17 8.53
CA SER A 250 18.98 14.48 7.92
C SER A 250 19.22 14.35 6.41
N ASN A 251 18.17 14.48 5.62
CA ASN A 251 18.27 14.43 4.15
C ASN A 251 18.55 15.79 3.51
N ASP A 252 18.30 16.89 4.21
CA ASP A 252 18.23 18.24 3.60
C ASP A 252 19.57 18.72 3.00
N LEU A 253 20.69 18.18 3.47
CA LEU A 253 22.04 18.53 3.02
C LEU A 253 22.69 17.45 2.15
N ILE A 254 22.07 16.28 2.01
CA ILE A 254 22.65 15.15 1.27
C ILE A 254 22.37 15.34 -0.23
N PRO A 255 23.39 15.41 -1.10
CA PRO A 255 23.17 15.53 -2.53
C PRO A 255 22.37 14.36 -3.10
N SER A 256 21.48 14.61 -4.07
CA SER A 256 20.63 13.57 -4.68
C SER A 256 21.44 12.42 -5.29
N SER A 257 22.66 12.68 -5.77
CA SER A 257 23.58 11.65 -6.28
C SER A 257 24.05 10.68 -5.18
N ILE A 258 24.23 11.16 -3.95
CA ILE A 258 24.59 10.33 -2.79
C ILE A 258 23.37 9.55 -2.31
N ILE A 259 22.19 10.16 -2.29
CA ILE A 259 20.93 9.45 -2.00
C ILE A 259 20.73 8.29 -2.99
N ALA A 260 20.93 8.53 -4.29
CA ALA A 260 20.83 7.48 -5.32
C ALA A 260 21.84 6.34 -5.08
N GLN A 261 23.08 6.65 -4.68
CA GLN A 261 24.07 5.62 -4.32
C GLN A 261 23.61 4.80 -3.10
N CYS A 262 23.06 5.44 -2.07
CA CYS A 262 22.52 4.76 -0.90
C CYS A 262 21.34 3.84 -1.29
N ILE A 263 20.44 4.32 -2.15
CA ILE A 263 19.32 3.53 -2.66
C ILE A 263 19.82 2.33 -3.48
N ASN A 264 20.89 2.48 -4.25
CA ASN A 264 21.47 1.37 -5.01
C ASN A 264 22.06 0.27 -4.11
N LEU A 265 22.56 0.60 -2.92
CA LEU A 265 22.98 -0.40 -1.93
C LEU A 265 21.79 -1.20 -1.37
N LEU A 266 20.57 -0.68 -1.50
CA LEU A 266 19.32 -1.23 -0.96
C LEU A 266 18.47 -1.95 -2.01
N SER A 267 18.79 -1.84 -3.32
CA SER A 267 17.81 -2.09 -4.38
C SER A 267 17.83 -3.48 -5.01
N GLU A 268 18.75 -4.39 -4.66
CA GLU A 268 18.93 -5.65 -5.42
C GLU A 268 19.31 -6.90 -4.61
N ASN A 269 19.18 -6.90 -3.28
CA ASN A 269 19.63 -8.05 -2.49
C ASN A 269 18.58 -8.60 -1.51
N GLU A 270 18.72 -9.89 -1.20
CA GLU A 270 18.15 -10.49 -0.01
C GLU A 270 19.09 -10.22 1.17
N TYR A 271 18.59 -9.54 2.19
CA TYR A 271 19.37 -9.13 3.36
C TYR A 271 19.11 -10.04 4.56
N ASP A 272 20.13 -10.16 5.40
CA ASP A 272 19.96 -10.59 6.77
C ASP A 272 19.76 -9.35 7.64
N VAL A 273 18.80 -9.42 8.57
CA VAL A 273 18.37 -8.28 9.36
C VAL A 273 18.41 -8.63 10.83
N ILE A 274 18.99 -7.73 11.63
CA ILE A 274 18.93 -7.78 13.09
C ILE A 274 18.16 -6.57 13.57
N VAL A 275 17.12 -6.80 14.37
CA VAL A 275 16.35 -5.73 15.01
C VAL A 275 17.12 -5.28 16.25
N ASN A 276 17.77 -4.12 16.19
CA ASN A 276 18.59 -3.64 17.32
C ASN A 276 17.75 -2.97 18.41
N ASP A 277 16.72 -2.22 18.01
CA ASP A 277 15.85 -1.51 18.94
C ASP A 277 14.46 -1.25 18.33
N TYR A 278 13.55 -0.72 19.16
CA TYR A 278 12.25 -0.22 18.73
C TYR A 278 12.34 1.27 18.35
N HIS A 279 11.64 1.65 17.29
CA HIS A 279 11.47 3.05 16.91
C HIS A 279 9.98 3.37 16.88
N SER A 280 9.54 4.40 17.62
CA SER A 280 8.12 4.69 17.85
C SER A 280 7.32 5.00 16.58
N VAL A 281 7.98 5.52 15.54
CA VAL A 281 7.33 5.91 14.28
C VAL A 281 7.35 4.80 13.24
N THR A 282 8.48 4.09 13.11
CA THR A 282 8.67 3.09 12.06
C THR A 282 8.32 1.68 12.54
N GLY A 283 8.50 1.41 13.84
CA GLY A 283 8.25 0.10 14.45
C GLY A 283 9.53 -0.70 14.72
N GLY A 284 10.66 -0.32 14.12
CA GLY A 284 11.94 -0.99 14.35
C GLY A 284 13.15 -0.17 13.90
N LYS A 285 14.25 -0.35 14.62
CA LYS A 285 15.60 0.11 14.28
C LYS A 285 16.44 -1.12 13.94
N ILE A 286 16.95 -1.19 12.72
CA ILE A 286 17.49 -2.44 12.16
C ILE A 286 18.92 -2.28 11.65
N ILE A 287 19.67 -3.38 11.68
CA ILE A 287 20.96 -3.52 11.02
C ILE A 287 20.78 -4.45 9.83
N LEU A 288 21.08 -3.96 8.63
CA LEU A 288 21.06 -4.73 7.39
C LEU A 288 22.46 -5.29 7.10
N SER A 289 22.51 -6.57 6.76
CA SER A 289 23.73 -7.25 6.33
C SER A 289 23.52 -7.95 4.99
N TYR A 290 24.53 -7.93 4.13
CA TYR A 290 24.56 -8.67 2.88
C TYR A 290 25.97 -9.21 2.63
N ASN A 291 26.09 -10.50 2.33
CA ASN A 291 27.38 -11.19 2.13
C ASN A 291 28.42 -10.91 3.23
N GLY A 292 27.96 -10.87 4.50
CA GLY A 292 28.80 -10.60 5.67
C GLY A 292 29.19 -9.14 5.88
N GLN A 293 28.73 -8.22 5.04
CA GLN A 293 28.98 -6.79 5.17
C GLN A 293 27.77 -6.08 5.78
N ILE A 294 28.00 -5.12 6.67
CA ILE A 294 26.96 -4.28 7.25
C ILE A 294 26.67 -3.12 6.28
N ILE A 295 25.47 -3.09 5.72
CA ILE A 295 25.05 -2.11 4.72
C ILE A 295 24.85 -0.74 5.36
N ASN A 296 24.35 -0.70 6.59
CA ASN A 296 24.19 0.54 7.35
C ASN A 296 25.51 1.33 7.44
N ASP A 297 26.64 0.65 7.70
CA ASP A 297 27.96 1.29 7.78
C ASP A 297 28.42 1.87 6.45
N GLN A 298 28.07 1.22 5.33
CA GLN A 298 28.39 1.70 4.00
C GLN A 298 27.58 2.96 3.67
N ILE A 299 26.27 2.93 3.94
CA ILE A 299 25.40 4.10 3.79
C ILE A 299 25.89 5.23 4.69
N GLN A 300 26.21 4.94 5.95
CA GLN A 300 26.69 5.93 6.91
C GLN A 300 27.98 6.62 6.41
N LYS A 301 28.95 5.85 5.89
CA LYS A 301 30.18 6.41 5.30
C LYS A 301 29.92 7.35 4.12
N LEU A 302 28.89 7.07 3.31
CA LEU A 302 28.52 7.94 2.19
C LEU A 302 27.90 9.26 2.66
N ILE A 303 27.15 9.25 3.77
CA ILE A 303 26.41 10.43 4.23
C ILE A 303 27.17 11.29 5.25
N ILE A 304 28.12 10.73 6.02
CA ILE A 304 28.91 11.44 7.04
C ILE A 304 29.44 12.81 6.59
N PRO A 305 29.96 13.00 5.37
CA PRO A 305 30.48 14.30 4.93
C PRO A 305 29.43 15.42 4.83
N TYR A 306 28.14 15.09 4.94
CA TYR A 306 27.00 15.99 4.69
C TYR A 306 26.08 16.14 5.91
N VAL A 307 26.42 15.51 7.05
CA VAL A 307 25.68 15.54 8.32
C VAL A 307 26.51 16.26 9.37
#